data_AF-A0A1Q6ZRX1-F1
#
_entry.id   AF-A0A1Q6ZRX1-F1
#
_cell.length_a   1.000
_cell.length_b   1.000
_cell.length_c   1.000
_cell.angle_alpha   90.00
_cell.angle_beta   90.00
_cell.angle_gamma   90.00
#
_symmetry.space_group_name_H-M   'P 1'
#
loop_
_entity.id
_entity.type
_entity.pdbx_description
1 polymer ?
#
loop_
_entity_poly.entity_id
_entity_poly.type
_entity_poly.pdbx_seq_one_letter_code
_entity_poly.pdbx_strand_id
1 'polypeptide(L)'
;MGIWNSTLVYVGARTLLAAAMVALLLRRRVGVWHTGGQIVSDLSCAAFLLAYVNPDIREDVGVLVIPLLLFVAYWEASRFVEWRRSSGDGEDDESLLDRGFRVYGVVWAVGFVVPAVLAGGFLMLELLAPGAWPFPNPRPDIVCAPRRLQPGAALTVRLAVPHGGELTVFTPRGRALVVVPYVAKTAGLDPASTFRYVQNLTMRTDTLTGRVSPALPAEPVFADTGVYVVSVSSEAELSASRVCRVRFSS
;
A
#
# COMPACT_ATOMS: atom_id res chain seq x y z
N MET A 1 -2.43 -15.19 -12.01
CA MET A 1 -1.80 -13.94 -12.47
C MET A 1 -2.40 -12.82 -11.64
N GLY A 2 -1.60 -12.12 -10.84
CA GLY A 2 -2.11 -11.23 -9.77
C GLY A 2 -2.68 -9.92 -10.29
N ILE A 3 -3.60 -9.33 -9.51
CA ILE A 3 -4.23 -8.01 -9.73
C ILE A 3 -3.21 -6.95 -10.16
N TRP A 4 -2.00 -6.98 -9.59
CA TRP A 4 -0.88 -6.11 -9.95
C TRP A 4 -0.54 -6.09 -11.45
N ASN A 5 -0.45 -7.26 -12.10
CA ASN A 5 -0.11 -7.33 -13.53
C ASN A 5 -1.24 -6.75 -14.39
N SER A 6 -2.49 -6.99 -14.01
CA SER A 6 -3.66 -6.43 -14.70
C SER A 6 -3.73 -4.91 -14.54
N THR A 7 -3.45 -4.39 -13.34
CA THR A 7 -3.39 -2.94 -13.10
C THR A 7 -2.26 -2.28 -13.89
N LEU A 8 -1.09 -2.90 -13.99
CA LEU A 8 0.01 -2.38 -14.82
C LEU A 8 -0.36 -2.33 -16.29
N VAL A 9 -1.02 -3.37 -16.83
CA VAL A 9 -1.50 -3.38 -18.22
C VAL A 9 -2.55 -2.29 -18.44
N TYR A 10 -3.49 -2.13 -17.50
CA TYR A 10 -4.53 -1.11 -17.58
C TYR A 10 -3.97 0.31 -17.48
N VAL A 11 -3.07 0.57 -16.53
CA VAL A 11 -2.36 1.86 -16.41
C VAL A 11 -1.54 2.13 -17.67
N GLY A 12 -0.83 1.13 -18.21
CA GLY A 12 -0.07 1.25 -19.45
C GLY A 12 -0.93 1.58 -20.66
N ALA A 13 -2.07 0.91 -20.82
CA ALA A 13 -3.02 1.21 -21.89
C ALA A 13 -3.57 2.64 -21.78
N ARG A 14 -3.92 3.06 -20.56
CA ARG A 14 -4.37 4.42 -20.27
C ARG A 14 -3.29 5.45 -20.62
N THR A 15 -2.06 5.27 -20.15
CA THR A 15 -0.99 6.25 -20.36
C THR A 15 -0.63 6.40 -21.84
N LEU A 16 -0.71 5.32 -22.63
CA LEU A 16 -0.54 5.40 -24.08
C LEU A 16 -1.63 6.24 -24.75
N LEU A 17 -2.90 6.04 -24.37
CA LEU A 17 -4.01 6.83 -24.88
C LEU A 17 -3.92 8.31 -24.46
N ALA A 18 -3.55 8.57 -23.20
CA ALA A 18 -3.28 9.90 -22.69
C ALA A 18 -2.16 10.60 -23.47
N ALA A 19 -1.05 9.90 -23.74
CA ALA A 19 0.05 10.43 -24.54
C ALA A 19 -0.39 10.77 -25.98
N ALA A 20 -1.21 9.92 -26.60
CA ALA A 20 -1.78 10.20 -27.92
C ALA A 20 -2.68 11.46 -27.89
N MET A 21 -3.48 11.63 -26.83
CA MET A 21 -4.32 12.82 -26.64
C MET A 21 -3.47 14.09 -26.45
N VAL A 22 -2.42 14.03 -25.64
CA VAL A 22 -1.45 15.14 -25.46
C VAL A 22 -0.76 15.49 -26.79
N ALA A 23 -0.33 14.49 -27.57
CA ALA A 23 0.27 14.72 -28.88
C ALA A 23 -0.70 15.40 -29.86
N LEU A 24 -1.98 15.04 -29.82
CA LEU A 24 -3.03 15.71 -30.61
C LEU A 24 -3.25 17.15 -30.17
N LEU A 25 -3.27 17.44 -28.87
CA LEU A 25 -3.38 18.79 -28.33
C LEU A 25 -2.19 19.67 -28.74
N LEU A 26 -0.98 19.13 -28.65
CA LEU A 26 0.25 19.79 -29.11
C LEU A 26 0.21 20.07 -30.61
N ARG A 27 -0.21 19.08 -31.42
CA ARG A 27 -0.34 19.24 -32.88
C ARG A 27 -1.36 20.32 -33.26
N ARG A 28 -2.45 20.42 -32.49
CA ARG A 28 -3.49 21.45 -32.67
C ARG A 28 -3.12 22.81 -32.06
N ARG A 29 -1.92 22.95 -31.48
CA ARG A 29 -1.43 24.15 -30.79
C ARG A 29 -2.40 24.67 -29.73
N VAL A 30 -3.08 23.75 -29.05
CA VAL A 30 -3.93 24.10 -27.92
C VAL A 30 -3.04 24.66 -26.81
N GLY A 31 -3.48 25.76 -26.18
CA GLY A 31 -2.66 26.53 -25.25
C GLY A 31 -1.95 25.68 -24.19
N VAL A 32 -0.76 26.13 -23.78
CA VAL A 32 0.14 25.42 -22.83
C VAL A 32 -0.58 25.03 -21.54
N TRP A 33 -1.52 25.84 -21.09
CA TRP A 33 -2.38 25.56 -19.92
C TRP A 33 -3.17 24.26 -20.05
N HIS A 34 -3.82 24.02 -21.19
CA HIS A 34 -4.62 22.81 -21.42
C HIS A 34 -3.74 21.56 -21.55
N THR A 35 -2.61 21.68 -22.23
CA THR A 35 -1.67 20.57 -22.34
C THR A 35 -1.07 20.22 -20.99
N GLY A 36 -0.63 21.22 -20.22
CA GLY A 36 -0.06 21.02 -18.89
C GLY A 36 -1.06 20.40 -17.90
N GLY A 37 -2.29 20.93 -17.85
CA GLY A 37 -3.31 20.39 -16.96
C GLY A 37 -3.71 18.95 -17.29
N GLN A 38 -3.77 18.60 -18.58
CA GLN A 38 -4.02 17.21 -19.00
C GLN A 38 -2.91 16.26 -18.55
N ILE A 39 -1.64 16.66 -18.72
CA ILE A 39 -0.49 15.86 -18.27
C ILE A 39 -0.55 15.63 -16.76
N VAL A 40 -0.82 16.67 -15.97
CA VAL A 40 -0.92 16.55 -14.51
C VAL A 40 -2.09 15.65 -14.12
N SER A 41 -3.24 15.76 -14.80
CA SER A 41 -4.40 14.90 -14.55
C SER A 41 -4.07 13.43 -14.82
N ASP A 42 -3.43 13.13 -15.94
CA ASP A 42 -3.12 11.76 -16.35
C ASP A 42 -2.05 11.12 -15.47
N LEU A 43 -1.02 11.87 -15.09
CA LEU A 43 0.00 11.40 -14.13
C LEU A 43 -0.62 11.11 -12.76
N SER A 44 -1.51 11.99 -12.28
CA SER A 44 -2.20 11.82 -11.00
C SER A 44 -3.09 10.57 -11.02
N CYS A 45 -3.84 10.37 -12.09
CA CYS A 45 -4.67 9.19 -12.24
C CYS A 45 -3.87 7.88 -12.30
N ALA A 46 -2.73 7.88 -13.02
CA ALA A 46 -1.82 6.74 -13.02
C ALA A 46 -1.27 6.46 -11.62
N ALA A 47 -0.87 7.50 -10.89
CA ALA A 47 -0.40 7.39 -9.51
C ALA A 47 -1.47 6.80 -8.58
N PHE A 48 -2.74 7.22 -8.67
CA PHE A 48 -3.83 6.68 -7.86
C PHE A 48 -4.06 5.20 -8.09
N LEU A 49 -4.09 4.78 -9.36
CA LEU A 49 -4.29 3.37 -9.71
C LEU A 49 -3.14 2.50 -9.19
N LEU A 50 -1.89 2.98 -9.29
CA LEU A 50 -0.71 2.27 -8.79
C LEU A 50 -0.67 2.23 -7.25
N ALA A 51 -0.92 3.35 -6.58
CA ALA A 51 -0.97 3.46 -5.12
C ALA A 51 -2.11 2.61 -4.51
N TYR A 52 -3.22 2.44 -5.22
CA TYR A 52 -4.31 1.58 -4.76
C TYR A 52 -3.85 0.11 -4.61
N VAL A 53 -3.03 -0.38 -5.53
CA VAL A 53 -2.58 -1.79 -5.54
C VAL A 53 -1.19 -2.03 -4.94
N ASN A 54 -0.40 -0.98 -4.70
CA ASN A 54 0.95 -1.08 -4.16
C ASN A 54 1.12 -0.24 -2.88
N PRO A 55 1.44 -0.88 -1.74
CA PRO A 55 1.57 -0.17 -0.47
C PRO A 55 2.77 0.77 -0.40
N ASP A 56 3.85 0.54 -1.14
CA ASP A 56 5.01 1.43 -1.12
C ASP A 56 4.72 2.72 -1.89
N ILE A 57 4.12 2.60 -3.09
CA ILE A 57 3.66 3.77 -3.87
C ILE A 57 2.58 4.56 -3.11
N ARG A 58 1.72 3.86 -2.37
CA ARG A 58 0.71 4.51 -1.52
C ARG A 58 1.33 5.47 -0.51
N GLU A 59 2.41 5.06 0.13
CA GLU A 59 3.11 5.89 1.10
C GLU A 59 3.82 7.07 0.46
N ASP A 60 4.42 6.85 -0.70
CA ASP A 60 5.06 7.92 -1.48
C ASP A 60 4.04 9.00 -1.91
N VAL A 61 2.82 8.58 -2.27
CA VAL A 61 1.73 9.51 -2.58
C VAL A 61 1.23 10.20 -1.29
N GLY A 62 0.95 9.41 -0.24
CA GLY A 62 0.57 9.91 1.07
C GLY A 62 -0.49 11.02 1.02
N VAL A 63 -0.20 12.14 1.70
CA VAL A 63 -1.10 13.31 1.80
C VAL A 63 -1.31 14.02 0.46
N LEU A 64 -0.39 13.87 -0.51
CA LEU A 64 -0.53 14.50 -1.83
C LEU A 64 -1.75 13.99 -2.59
N VAL A 65 -2.34 12.84 -2.20
CA VAL A 65 -3.59 12.36 -2.79
C VAL A 65 -4.70 13.41 -2.73
N ILE A 66 -4.78 14.21 -1.66
CA ILE A 66 -5.87 15.19 -1.46
C ILE A 66 -5.84 16.28 -2.54
N PRO A 67 -4.77 17.09 -2.67
CA PRO A 67 -4.73 18.13 -3.70
C PRO A 67 -4.77 17.54 -5.12
N LEU A 68 -4.14 16.39 -5.36
CA LEU A 68 -4.16 15.76 -6.69
C LEU A 68 -5.56 15.27 -7.06
N LEU A 69 -6.32 14.70 -6.12
CA LEU A 69 -7.66 14.18 -6.37
C LEU A 69 -8.62 15.32 -6.65
N LEU A 70 -8.54 16.40 -5.87
CA LEU A 70 -9.32 17.62 -6.10
C LEU A 70 -9.01 18.22 -7.48
N PHE A 71 -7.72 18.27 -7.84
CA PHE A 71 -7.31 18.74 -9.16
C PHE A 71 -7.88 17.88 -10.28
N VAL A 72 -7.72 16.55 -10.21
CA VAL A 72 -8.24 15.61 -11.23
C VAL A 72 -9.76 15.73 -11.35
N ALA A 73 -10.48 15.74 -10.22
CA ALA A 73 -11.92 15.86 -10.21
C ALA A 73 -12.40 17.16 -10.87
N TYR A 74 -11.76 18.29 -10.52
CA TYR A 74 -12.06 19.58 -11.14
C TYR A 74 -11.70 19.61 -12.63
N TRP A 75 -10.51 19.13 -12.99
CA TRP A 75 -9.99 19.17 -14.35
C TRP A 75 -10.84 18.32 -15.30
N GLU A 76 -11.08 17.06 -14.95
CA GLU A 76 -11.84 16.15 -15.79
C GLU A 76 -13.33 16.53 -15.85
N ALA A 77 -13.89 17.07 -14.76
CA ALA A 77 -15.26 17.60 -14.77
C ALA A 77 -15.40 18.82 -15.68
N SER A 78 -14.47 19.78 -15.62
CA SER A 78 -14.51 20.96 -16.48
C SER A 78 -14.40 20.58 -17.96
N ARG A 79 -13.49 19.65 -18.31
CA ARG A 79 -13.35 19.10 -19.67
C ARG A 79 -14.60 18.35 -20.14
N PHE A 80 -15.22 17.57 -19.27
CA PHE A 80 -16.47 16.87 -19.60
C PHE A 80 -17.63 17.85 -19.86
N VAL A 81 -17.73 18.93 -19.08
CA VAL A 81 -18.73 19.98 -19.28
C VAL A 81 -18.47 20.77 -20.58
N GLU A 82 -17.22 21.18 -20.83
CA GLU A 82 -16.83 21.85 -22.08
C GLU A 82 -17.21 21.03 -23.31
N TRP A 83 -16.87 19.74 -23.28
CA TRP A 83 -17.19 18.81 -24.35
C TRP A 83 -18.70 18.60 -24.53
N ARG A 84 -19.48 18.53 -23.45
CA ARG A 84 -20.95 18.46 -23.53
C ARG A 84 -21.54 19.71 -24.17
N ARG A 85 -21.02 20.90 -23.82
CA ARG A 85 -21.49 22.17 -24.39
C ARG A 85 -21.16 22.30 -25.87
N SER A 86 -19.93 21.96 -26.28
CA SER A 86 -19.55 21.99 -27.70
C SER A 86 -20.30 20.98 -28.55
N SER A 87 -20.89 19.95 -27.95
CA SER A 87 -21.67 18.91 -28.64
C SER A 87 -23.18 19.20 -28.68
N GLY A 88 -23.64 20.29 -28.06
CA GLY A 88 -25.07 20.65 -27.94
C GLY A 88 -25.53 21.82 -28.81
N ASP A 89 -24.60 22.56 -29.44
CA ASP A 89 -24.89 23.75 -30.25
C ASP A 89 -25.09 23.47 -31.76
N GLY A 90 -25.12 22.19 -32.17
CA GLY A 90 -25.32 21.78 -33.57
C GLY A 90 -26.65 21.05 -33.76
N GLU A 91 -27.72 21.78 -34.02
CA GLU A 91 -29.05 21.21 -34.29
C GLU A 91 -29.28 20.78 -35.75
N ASP A 92 -28.30 20.98 -36.66
CA ASP A 92 -28.40 20.54 -38.06
C ASP A 92 -27.12 19.78 -38.48
N ASP A 93 -27.29 18.52 -38.89
CA ASP A 93 -26.28 17.55 -39.37
C ASP A 93 -25.26 17.02 -38.33
N GLU A 94 -25.67 16.06 -37.49
CA GLU A 94 -24.74 15.24 -36.69
C GLU A 94 -23.81 14.43 -37.62
N SER A 95 -22.58 14.90 -37.82
CA SER A 95 -21.56 14.14 -38.54
C SER A 95 -21.22 12.84 -37.79
N LEU A 96 -20.95 11.74 -38.51
CA LEU A 96 -20.53 10.46 -37.91
C LEU A 96 -19.28 10.62 -37.02
N LEU A 97 -18.45 11.62 -37.30
CA LEU A 97 -17.28 11.98 -36.50
C LEU A 97 -17.69 12.57 -35.14
N ASP A 98 -18.69 13.45 -35.09
CA ASP A 98 -19.16 14.03 -33.82
C ASP A 98 -19.80 12.98 -32.92
N ARG A 99 -20.53 12.02 -33.50
CA ARG A 99 -21.04 10.86 -32.76
C ARG A 99 -19.90 9.97 -32.24
N GLY A 100 -18.85 9.77 -33.04
CA GLY A 100 -17.65 9.03 -32.64
C GLY A 100 -16.89 9.70 -31.49
N PHE A 101 -16.70 11.02 -31.54
CA PHE A 101 -16.11 11.80 -30.45
C PHE A 101 -17.00 11.80 -29.20
N ARG A 102 -18.33 11.75 -29.37
CA ARG A 102 -19.29 11.66 -28.27
C ARG A 102 -19.16 10.34 -27.50
N VAL A 103 -19.08 9.22 -28.22
CA VAL A 103 -18.88 7.90 -27.60
C VAL A 103 -17.50 7.81 -26.97
N TYR A 104 -16.47 8.32 -27.64
CA TYR A 104 -15.10 8.34 -27.12
C TYR A 104 -14.99 9.09 -25.78
N GLY A 105 -15.60 10.27 -25.65
CA GLY A 105 -15.56 11.05 -24.40
C GLY A 105 -16.23 10.34 -23.22
N VAL A 106 -17.38 9.70 -23.43
CA VAL A 106 -18.04 8.90 -22.37
C VAL A 106 -17.21 7.67 -22.02
N VAL A 107 -16.71 6.94 -23.01
CA VAL A 107 -15.86 5.75 -22.79
C VAL A 107 -14.57 6.14 -22.07
N TRP A 108 -13.98 7.28 -22.38
CA TRP A 108 -12.81 7.80 -21.67
C TRP A 108 -13.12 8.12 -20.21
N ALA A 109 -14.19 8.88 -19.96
CA ALA A 109 -14.58 9.28 -18.62
C ALA A 109 -14.91 8.06 -17.75
N VAL A 110 -15.79 7.17 -18.23
CA VAL A 110 -16.23 5.98 -17.48
C VAL A 110 -15.13 4.92 -17.41
N GLY A 111 -14.43 4.69 -18.51
CA GLY A 111 -13.48 3.59 -18.65
C GLY A 111 -12.11 3.88 -18.07
N PHE A 112 -11.68 5.15 -17.98
CA PHE A 112 -10.34 5.50 -17.53
C PHE A 112 -10.34 6.47 -16.35
N VAL A 113 -11.14 7.55 -16.39
CA VAL A 113 -11.13 8.60 -15.36
C VAL A 113 -11.81 8.13 -14.07
N VAL A 114 -13.05 7.64 -14.15
CA VAL A 114 -13.84 7.24 -12.97
C VAL A 114 -13.11 6.20 -12.11
N PRO A 115 -12.53 5.11 -12.66
CA PRO A 115 -11.78 4.15 -11.86
C PRO A 115 -10.59 4.78 -11.13
N ALA A 116 -9.89 5.73 -11.75
CA ALA A 116 -8.77 6.42 -11.13
C ALA A 116 -9.22 7.38 -10.03
N VAL A 117 -10.32 8.11 -10.24
CA VAL A 117 -10.92 8.99 -9.22
C VAL A 117 -11.40 8.16 -8.02
N LEU A 118 -12.05 7.02 -8.26
CA LEU A 118 -12.47 6.10 -7.18
C LEU A 118 -11.24 5.55 -6.42
N ALA A 119 -10.19 5.14 -7.12
CA ALA A 119 -8.93 4.71 -6.50
C ALA A 119 -8.33 5.83 -5.62
N GLY A 120 -8.28 7.06 -6.13
CA GLY A 120 -7.85 8.24 -5.37
C GLY A 120 -8.74 8.53 -4.16
N GLY A 121 -10.06 8.34 -4.31
CA GLY A 121 -11.02 8.44 -3.20
C GLY A 121 -10.74 7.44 -2.09
N PHE A 122 -10.51 6.17 -2.42
CA PHE A 122 -10.12 5.15 -1.42
C PHE A 122 -8.80 5.50 -0.73
N LEU A 123 -7.82 6.01 -1.46
CA LEU A 123 -6.55 6.47 -0.90
C LEU A 123 -6.74 7.66 0.06
N MET A 124 -7.61 8.61 -0.27
CA MET A 124 -7.96 9.72 0.62
C MET A 124 -8.70 9.22 1.88
N LEU A 125 -9.63 8.28 1.73
CA LEU A 125 -10.37 7.70 2.86
C LEU A 125 -9.45 6.90 3.81
N GLU A 126 -8.40 6.27 3.28
CA GLU A 126 -7.35 5.61 4.08
C GLU A 126 -6.58 6.58 4.97
N LEU A 127 -6.43 7.85 4.58
CA LEU A 127 -5.84 8.87 5.45
C LEU A 127 -6.76 9.23 6.63
N LEU A 128 -8.08 9.14 6.43
CA LEU A 128 -9.08 9.48 7.45
C LEU A 128 -9.35 8.31 8.41
N ALA A 129 -9.32 7.08 7.89
CA ALA A 129 -9.54 5.86 8.64
C ALA A 129 -8.54 4.76 8.19
N PRO A 130 -7.29 4.82 8.68
CA PRO A 130 -6.25 3.87 8.28
C PRO A 130 -6.63 2.42 8.58
N GLY A 131 -6.41 1.52 7.63
CA GLY A 131 -6.67 0.09 7.76
C GLY A 131 -8.16 -0.30 7.72
N ALA A 132 -9.08 0.67 7.60
CA ALA A 132 -10.51 0.39 7.49
C ALA A 132 -10.93 -0.03 6.06
N TRP A 133 -10.07 0.20 5.07
CA TRP A 133 -10.39 -0.01 3.66
C TRP A 133 -9.71 -1.26 3.09
N PRO A 134 -10.45 -2.10 2.34
CA PRO A 134 -9.91 -3.33 1.77
C PRO A 134 -9.07 -3.01 0.53
N PHE A 135 -7.76 -2.85 0.73
CA PHE A 135 -6.83 -2.73 -0.39
C PHE A 135 -6.42 -4.13 -0.91
N PRO A 136 -6.21 -4.30 -2.23
CA PRO A 136 -5.84 -5.59 -2.81
C PRO A 136 -4.52 -6.18 -2.30
N ASN A 137 -3.61 -5.32 -1.83
CA ASN A 137 -2.33 -5.70 -1.26
C ASN A 137 -2.07 -4.84 -0.01
N PRO A 138 -2.67 -5.21 1.15
CA PRO A 138 -2.44 -4.47 2.39
C PRO A 138 -0.99 -4.64 2.81
N ARG A 139 -0.42 -3.61 3.44
CA ARG A 139 0.92 -3.73 4.02
C ARG A 139 0.87 -4.82 5.10
N PRO A 140 1.82 -5.76 5.15
CA PRO A 140 1.83 -6.75 6.21
C PRO A 140 2.02 -6.05 7.56
N ASP A 141 1.19 -6.40 8.54
CA ASP A 141 1.17 -5.74 9.85
C ASP A 141 2.47 -5.94 10.66
N ILE A 142 3.29 -6.90 10.25
CA ILE A 142 4.63 -7.16 10.77
C ILE A 142 5.64 -7.31 9.62
N VAL A 143 6.73 -6.58 9.71
CA VAL A 143 7.84 -6.62 8.73
C VAL A 143 9.14 -6.90 9.46
N CYS A 144 9.90 -7.86 8.97
CA CYS A 144 11.22 -8.18 9.51
C CYS A 144 12.32 -7.86 8.51
N ALA A 145 13.32 -7.14 9.00
CA ALA A 145 14.47 -6.72 8.22
C ALA A 145 15.78 -6.93 9.03
N PRO A 146 16.87 -7.40 8.39
CA PRO A 146 16.92 -7.94 7.04
C PRO A 146 16.25 -9.33 6.96
N ARG A 147 15.73 -9.70 5.77
CA ARG A 147 15.14 -11.04 5.53
C ARG A 147 16.18 -12.17 5.54
N ARG A 148 17.46 -11.83 5.40
CA ARG A 148 18.59 -12.74 5.49
C ARG A 148 19.48 -12.28 6.64
N LEU A 149 19.72 -13.17 7.59
CA LEU A 149 20.47 -12.91 8.81
C LEU A 149 21.72 -13.78 8.82
N GLN A 150 22.79 -13.22 9.36
CA GLN A 150 24.05 -13.89 9.69
C GLN A 150 24.27 -13.80 11.20
N PRO A 151 25.14 -14.63 11.80
CA PRO A 151 25.53 -14.51 13.19
C PRO A 151 25.97 -13.07 13.53
N GLY A 152 25.45 -12.52 14.64
CA GLY A 152 25.73 -11.16 15.07
C GLY A 152 24.96 -10.05 14.32
N ALA A 153 24.15 -10.39 13.31
CA ALA A 153 23.29 -9.43 12.64
C ALA A 153 22.16 -8.92 13.55
N ALA A 154 21.73 -7.69 13.32
CA ALA A 154 20.55 -7.12 13.96
C ALA A 154 19.28 -7.44 13.15
N LEU A 155 18.31 -8.06 13.80
CA LEU A 155 16.96 -8.25 13.31
C LEU A 155 16.07 -7.12 13.85
N THR A 156 15.52 -6.31 12.96
CA THR A 156 14.49 -5.32 13.27
C THR A 156 13.11 -5.87 12.88
N VAL A 157 12.23 -5.98 13.86
CA VAL A 157 10.81 -6.26 13.71
C VAL A 157 10.07 -4.93 13.76
N ARG A 158 9.41 -4.57 12.68
CA ARG A 158 8.56 -3.38 12.58
C ARG A 158 7.10 -3.82 12.59
N LEU A 159 6.30 -3.12 13.38
CA LEU A 159 4.88 -3.35 13.54
C LEU A 159 4.11 -2.16 12.99
N ALA A 160 2.96 -2.40 12.36
CA ALA A 160 2.11 -1.32 11.85
C ALA A 160 1.57 -0.45 13.02
N VAL A 161 1.18 -1.10 14.12
CA VAL A 161 0.69 -0.47 15.35
C VAL A 161 1.52 -0.99 16.53
N PRO A 162 1.74 -0.20 17.60
CA PRO A 162 2.33 -0.72 18.82
C PRO A 162 1.55 -1.92 19.39
N HIS A 163 2.18 -3.10 19.41
CA HIS A 163 1.62 -4.29 20.07
C HIS A 163 2.28 -4.50 21.44
N GLY A 164 1.49 -4.90 22.43
CA GLY A 164 1.94 -5.15 23.80
C GLY A 164 1.81 -6.62 24.23
N GLY A 165 1.82 -7.59 23.31
CA GLY A 165 1.61 -9.00 23.62
C GLY A 165 2.87 -9.87 23.55
N GLU A 166 2.71 -11.14 23.17
CA GLU A 166 3.81 -12.12 23.12
C GLU A 166 4.62 -11.99 21.82
N LEU A 167 5.95 -12.14 21.92
CA LEU A 167 6.83 -12.36 20.78
C LEU A 167 7.35 -13.80 20.82
N THR A 168 7.00 -14.57 19.80
CA THR A 168 7.37 -15.99 19.66
C THR A 168 8.16 -16.19 18.37
N VAL A 169 9.25 -16.96 18.42
CA VAL A 169 10.03 -17.34 17.25
C VAL A 169 9.94 -18.84 17.05
N PHE A 170 9.46 -19.26 15.88
CA PHE A 170 9.46 -20.64 15.45
C PHE A 170 10.76 -20.96 14.71
N THR A 171 11.48 -21.97 15.19
CA THR A 171 12.76 -22.40 14.62
C THR A 171 12.55 -23.30 13.39
N PRO A 172 13.58 -23.46 12.54
CA PRO A 172 13.52 -24.38 11.39
C PRO A 172 13.24 -25.84 11.79
N ARG A 173 13.56 -26.21 13.03
CA ARG A 173 13.28 -27.53 13.61
C ARG A 173 11.88 -27.66 14.24
N GLY A 174 11.03 -26.65 14.09
CA GLY A 174 9.64 -26.67 14.57
C GLY A 174 9.47 -26.37 16.07
N ARG A 175 10.50 -25.83 16.74
CA ARG A 175 10.38 -25.40 18.15
C ARG A 175 9.81 -23.99 18.21
N ALA A 176 8.96 -23.71 19.21
CA ALA A 176 8.48 -22.37 19.49
C ALA A 176 9.23 -21.80 20.70
N LEU A 177 9.89 -20.66 20.51
CA LEU A 177 10.66 -19.97 21.55
C LEU A 177 10.02 -18.62 21.84
N VAL A 178 9.50 -18.48 23.05
CA VAL A 178 8.96 -17.23 23.58
C VAL A 178 10.13 -16.33 23.95
N VAL A 179 10.30 -15.25 23.19
CA VAL A 179 11.35 -14.24 23.39
C VAL A 179 10.86 -13.17 24.35
N VAL A 180 9.62 -12.72 24.16
CA VAL A 180 8.94 -11.81 25.07
C VAL A 180 7.66 -12.50 25.53
N PRO A 181 7.51 -12.79 26.83
CA PRO A 181 6.29 -13.39 27.35
C PRO A 181 5.14 -12.38 27.30
N TYR A 182 3.93 -12.89 27.11
CA TYR A 182 2.72 -12.11 27.30
C TYR A 182 2.58 -11.66 28.76
N VAL A 183 2.28 -10.37 28.97
CA VAL A 183 1.99 -9.79 30.28
C VAL A 183 0.64 -9.11 30.21
N ALA A 184 -0.33 -9.64 30.95
CA ALA A 184 -1.68 -9.10 30.97
C ALA A 184 -1.69 -7.65 31.47
N LYS A 185 -2.49 -6.78 30.85
CA LYS A 185 -2.55 -5.34 31.16
C LYS A 185 -2.93 -5.05 32.62
N THR A 186 -3.53 -6.01 33.31
CA THR A 186 -3.98 -5.94 34.71
C THR A 186 -2.94 -6.42 35.73
N ALA A 187 -1.81 -7.00 35.29
CA ALA A 187 -0.74 -7.42 36.19
C ALA A 187 0.11 -6.19 36.56
N GLY A 188 -0.10 -5.68 37.78
CA GLY A 188 0.57 -4.49 38.31
C GLY A 188 2.09 -4.52 38.16
N LEU A 189 2.60 -3.46 37.52
CA LEU A 189 3.96 -2.89 37.54
C LEU A 189 5.08 -3.76 38.15
N ASP A 190 5.78 -4.50 37.28
CA ASP A 190 7.18 -4.89 37.48
C ASP A 190 8.07 -4.11 36.47
N PRO A 191 9.18 -3.44 36.89
CA PRO A 191 9.97 -2.56 36.02
C PRO A 191 10.78 -3.25 34.91
N ALA A 192 10.73 -4.58 34.80
CA ALA A 192 11.35 -5.34 33.69
C ALA A 192 10.51 -5.36 32.39
N SER A 193 9.50 -4.49 32.29
CA SER A 193 8.44 -4.45 31.26
C SER A 193 8.80 -3.64 30.01
N THR A 194 9.94 -3.94 29.39
CA THR A 194 10.50 -3.20 28.24
C THR A 194 9.89 -3.55 26.88
N PHE A 195 8.92 -4.47 26.80
CA PHE A 195 8.12 -4.73 25.58
C PHE A 195 6.78 -3.98 25.57
N ARG A 196 6.69 -2.87 26.31
CA ARG A 196 5.53 -1.99 26.28
C ARG A 196 5.46 -1.27 24.94
N TYR A 197 4.54 -1.69 24.06
CA TYR A 197 4.01 -0.88 22.96
C TYR A 197 5.10 -0.22 22.10
N VAL A 198 6.07 -0.99 21.64
CA VAL A 198 7.10 -0.50 20.72
C VAL A 198 6.73 -0.85 19.28
N GLN A 199 6.81 0.14 18.39
CA GLN A 199 6.54 -0.05 16.96
C GLN A 199 7.74 -0.70 16.23
N ASN A 200 8.94 -0.53 16.78
CA ASN A 200 10.18 -1.07 16.23
C ASN A 200 10.95 -1.80 17.34
N LEU A 201 11.22 -3.08 17.15
CA LEU A 201 12.06 -3.88 18.03
C LEU A 201 13.31 -4.33 17.28
N THR A 202 14.48 -3.97 17.78
CA THR A 202 15.76 -4.43 17.22
C THR A 202 16.42 -5.39 18.20
N MET A 203 16.72 -6.60 17.73
CA MET A 203 17.34 -7.69 18.49
C MET A 203 18.58 -8.18 17.75
N ARG A 204 19.64 -8.56 18.46
CA ARG A 204 20.81 -9.15 17.81
C ARG A 204 20.73 -10.67 17.83
N THR A 205 21.10 -11.31 16.72
CA THR A 205 21.02 -12.76 16.56
C THR A 205 21.94 -13.55 17.49
N ASP A 206 23.06 -12.96 17.91
CA ASP A 206 24.06 -13.53 18.82
C ASP A 206 23.64 -13.50 20.30
N THR A 207 22.82 -12.52 20.69
CA THR A 207 22.37 -12.35 22.08
C THR A 207 20.91 -12.73 22.30
N LEU A 208 20.14 -12.97 21.24
CA LEU A 208 18.73 -13.28 21.34
C LEU A 208 18.52 -14.67 21.94
N THR A 209 17.86 -14.69 23.09
CA THR A 209 17.44 -15.93 23.76
C THR A 209 15.93 -15.99 23.88
N GLY A 210 15.40 -17.21 23.92
CA GLY A 210 13.97 -17.47 24.09
C GLY A 210 13.76 -18.72 24.95
N ARG A 211 12.52 -18.91 25.41
CA ARG A 211 12.14 -20.03 26.27
C ARG A 211 11.02 -20.83 25.62
N VAL A 212 11.10 -22.15 25.69
CA VAL A 212 9.97 -23.03 25.30
C VAL A 212 8.84 -22.95 26.33
N SER A 213 9.19 -22.77 27.61
CA SER A 213 8.26 -22.68 28.73
C SER A 213 8.87 -21.80 29.83
N PRO A 214 8.06 -21.09 30.64
CA PRO A 214 8.55 -20.26 31.73
C PRO A 214 9.47 -20.99 32.71
N ALA A 215 9.25 -22.30 32.91
CA ALA A 215 9.98 -23.15 33.84
C ALA A 215 11.35 -23.61 33.32
N LEU A 216 11.63 -23.45 32.02
CA LEU A 216 12.88 -23.91 31.40
C LEU A 216 13.88 -22.75 31.24
N PRO A 217 15.20 -23.06 31.23
CA PRO A 217 16.22 -22.06 30.96
C PRO A 217 16.05 -21.46 29.57
N ALA A 218 16.47 -20.20 29.42
CA ALA A 218 16.53 -19.55 28.12
C ALA A 218 17.62 -20.16 27.25
N GLU A 219 17.35 -20.31 25.96
CA GLU A 219 18.28 -20.86 24.97
C GLU A 219 18.43 -19.90 23.77
N PRO A 220 19.54 -19.98 23.01
CA PRO A 220 19.74 -19.15 21.83
C PRO A 220 18.64 -19.39 20.79
N VAL A 221 18.04 -18.32 20.28
CA VAL A 221 16.98 -18.44 19.25
C VAL A 221 17.58 -18.86 17.91
N PHE A 222 18.67 -18.22 17.49
CA PHE A 222 19.32 -18.47 16.21
C PHE A 222 20.46 -19.48 16.36
N ALA A 223 20.11 -20.74 16.51
CA ALA A 223 21.09 -21.84 16.64
C ALA A 223 21.29 -22.62 15.32
N ASP A 224 20.27 -22.67 14.47
CA ASP A 224 20.24 -23.52 13.28
C ASP A 224 20.11 -22.71 11.99
N THR A 225 20.81 -23.10 10.94
CA THR A 225 20.58 -22.54 9.59
C THR A 225 19.19 -22.93 9.08
N GLY A 226 18.44 -21.97 8.55
CA GLY A 226 17.11 -22.23 7.99
C GLY A 226 16.18 -21.02 8.00
N VAL A 227 14.89 -21.28 7.85
CA VAL A 227 13.84 -20.25 7.89
C VAL A 227 13.20 -20.23 9.27
N TYR A 228 13.25 -19.06 9.91
CA TYR A 228 12.57 -18.76 11.16
C TYR A 228 11.28 -17.98 10.87
N VAL A 229 10.25 -18.23 11.66
CA VAL A 229 9.00 -17.49 11.62
C VAL A 229 8.89 -16.70 12.91
N VAL A 230 8.83 -15.37 12.83
CA VAL A 230 8.60 -14.52 13.99
C VAL A 230 7.12 -14.19 14.04
N SER A 231 6.51 -14.35 15.21
CA SER A 231 5.10 -14.17 15.47
C SER A 231 4.90 -13.18 16.61
N VAL A 232 3.95 -12.26 16.44
CA VAL A 232 3.50 -11.35 17.49
C VAL A 232 2.02 -11.56 17.74
N SER A 233 1.63 -11.71 19.02
CA SER A 233 0.24 -11.84 19.45
C SER A 233 -0.24 -10.65 20.29
N SER A 234 -1.55 -10.50 20.46
CA SER A 234 -2.21 -9.45 21.26
C SER A 234 -3.45 -10.04 21.95
N GLU A 235 -3.82 -9.53 23.14
CA GLU A 235 -5.09 -9.87 23.82
C GLU A 235 -6.32 -9.65 22.94
N ALA A 236 -6.23 -8.70 22.00
CA ALA A 236 -7.35 -8.29 21.16
C ALA A 236 -7.49 -9.11 19.86
N GLU A 237 -6.57 -10.02 19.55
CA GLU A 237 -6.59 -10.78 18.29
C GLU A 237 -6.78 -12.28 18.58
N LEU A 238 -8.04 -12.68 18.82
CA LEU A 238 -8.47 -14.08 19.05
C LEU A 238 -8.10 -15.08 17.93
N SER A 239 -7.53 -14.64 16.80
CA SER A 239 -7.19 -15.52 15.68
C SER A 239 -6.15 -15.00 14.68
N ALA A 240 -5.45 -13.89 14.93
CA ALA A 240 -4.50 -13.31 13.97
C ALA A 240 -3.11 -13.12 14.58
N SER A 241 -2.34 -14.20 14.76
CA SER A 241 -0.90 -14.04 14.98
C SER A 241 -0.27 -13.38 13.75
N ARG A 242 0.29 -12.18 13.93
CA ARG A 242 0.99 -11.48 12.85
C ARG A 242 2.35 -12.14 12.68
N VAL A 243 2.68 -12.59 11.47
CA VAL A 243 3.93 -13.33 11.22
C VAL A 243 4.82 -12.71 10.14
N CYS A 244 6.13 -12.75 10.36
CA CYS A 244 7.14 -12.47 9.35
C CYS A 244 8.11 -13.67 9.23
N ARG A 245 8.88 -13.75 8.14
CA ARG A 245 9.88 -14.80 7.93
C ARG A 245 11.26 -14.23 7.70
N VAL A 246 12.25 -14.86 8.31
CA VAL A 246 13.68 -14.54 8.14
C VAL A 246 14.47 -15.82 7.88
N ARG A 247 15.46 -15.74 7.00
CA ARG A 247 16.39 -16.84 6.74
C ARG A 247 17.70 -16.56 7.48
N PHE A 248 18.12 -17.47 8.34
CA PHE A 248 19.39 -17.41 9.03
C PHE A 248 20.37 -18.39 8.40
N SER A 249 21.62 -17.97 8.22
CA SER A 249 22.71 -18.78 7.71
C SER A 249 23.90 -18.61 8.65
N SER A 250 24.16 -19.66 9.44
CA SER A 250 25.26 -19.77 10.40
C SER A 250 26.53 -20.31 9.75
#